data_AF-A0A0C2C332-F1
#
_entry.id   AF-A0A0C2C332-F1
#
_cell.length_a   1.000
_cell.length_b   1.000
_cell.length_c   1.000
_cell.angle_alpha   90.00
_cell.angle_beta   90.00
_cell.angle_gamma   90.00
#
_symmetry.space_group_name_H-M   'P 1'
#
loop_
_entity.id
_entity.type
_entity.pdbx_description
1 polymer ?
#
loop_
_entity_poly.entity_id
_entity_poly.type
_entity_poly.pdbx_seq_one_letter_code
_entity_poly.pdbx_strand_id
1 'polypeptide(L)'
;MVFIDGANGFGQGGCDSTTQKGIVRNLVSRGVVVVTLQYRLGALGFFTTFTQEFQPNLGMLDQVLALQWVNSEISNFGGDPNRVTLCGQGDGGCAVSAHTLSPISQSMSE
;
A
#
# COMPACT_ATOMS: atom_id res chain seq x y z
N MET A 1 8.93 5.84 -3.09
CA MET A 1 8.32 4.57 -3.54
C MET A 1 7.55 3.99 -2.36
N VAL A 2 6.29 3.61 -2.57
CA VAL A 2 5.45 2.93 -1.59
C VAL A 2 5.32 1.48 -2.01
N PHE A 3 5.62 0.54 -1.11
CA PHE A 3 5.60 -0.89 -1.39
C PHE A 3 4.49 -1.62 -0.62
N ILE A 4 3.64 -2.35 -1.35
CA ILE A 4 2.58 -3.21 -0.81
C ILE A 4 3.06 -4.67 -0.85
N ASP A 5 3.01 -5.33 0.30
CA ASP A 5 3.37 -6.74 0.45
C ASP A 5 2.41 -7.70 -0.27
N GLY A 6 2.90 -8.89 -0.60
CA GLY A 6 2.13 -9.93 -1.27
C GLY A 6 1.11 -10.66 -0.41
N ALA A 7 1.15 -10.58 0.92
CA ALA A 7 0.13 -11.04 1.87
C ALA A 7 -0.60 -12.40 1.67
N ASN A 8 -0.03 -13.34 0.92
CA ASN A 8 -0.50 -14.73 0.71
C ASN A 8 -2.03 -14.88 0.63
N GLY A 9 -2.62 -14.41 -0.47
CA GLY A 9 -4.06 -14.39 -0.69
C GLY A 9 -4.79 -13.39 0.19
N PHE A 10 -4.11 -12.30 0.56
CA PHE A 10 -4.58 -11.32 1.55
C PHE A 10 -4.86 -11.88 2.95
N GLY A 11 -4.43 -13.12 3.25
CA GLY A 11 -4.71 -13.80 4.52
C GLY A 11 -3.59 -13.67 5.56
N GLN A 12 -2.34 -13.52 5.11
CA GLN A 12 -1.17 -13.48 6.00
C GLN A 12 0.01 -12.79 5.33
N GLY A 13 0.65 -11.85 6.02
CA GLY A 13 1.83 -11.17 5.50
C GLY A 13 2.26 -10.01 6.38
N GLY A 14 3.15 -9.20 5.85
CA GLY A 14 3.63 -8.01 6.53
C GLY A 14 4.85 -7.39 5.88
N CYS A 15 5.18 -6.19 6.33
CA CYS A 15 6.22 -5.34 5.78
C CYS A 15 7.60 -5.55 6.40
N ASP A 16 7.77 -6.57 7.26
CA ASP A 16 9.02 -6.87 7.97
C ASP A 16 9.69 -8.17 7.49
N SER A 17 9.55 -8.50 6.20
CA SER A 17 10.22 -9.67 5.64
C SER A 17 11.70 -9.39 5.33
N THR A 18 12.57 -10.39 5.49
CA THR A 18 14.00 -10.29 5.16
C THR A 18 14.22 -9.93 3.69
N THR A 19 13.39 -10.43 2.78
CA THR A 19 13.44 -10.13 1.35
C THR A 19 13.15 -8.65 1.07
N GLN A 20 12.13 -8.08 1.72
CA GLN A 20 11.84 -6.64 1.61
C GLN A 20 13.00 -5.80 2.14
N LYS A 21 13.64 -6.19 3.26
CA LYS A 21 14.81 -5.45 3.80
C LYS A 21 15.95 -5.34 2.80
N GLY A 22 16.20 -6.38 1.99
CA GLY A 22 17.19 -6.34 0.92
C GLY A 22 16.86 -5.33 -0.18
N ILE A 23 15.62 -5.34 -0.66
CA ILE A 23 15.12 -4.39 -1.67
C ILE A 23 15.17 -2.96 -1.14
N VAL A 24 14.67 -2.74 0.08
CA VAL A 24 14.69 -1.43 0.77
C VAL A 24 16.12 -0.90 0.86
N ARG A 25 17.07 -1.72 1.33
CA ARG A 25 18.48 -1.30 1.45
C ARG A 25 19.08 -0.90 0.10
N ASN A 26 18.80 -1.64 -0.96
CA ASN A 26 19.30 -1.34 -2.31
C ASN A 26 18.74 -0.02 -2.87
N LEU A 27 17.45 0.23 -2.67
CA LEU A 27 16.79 1.44 -3.17
C LEU A 27 17.20 2.68 -2.37
N VAL A 28 17.26 2.57 -1.05
CA VAL A 28 17.72 3.66 -0.17
C VAL A 28 19.16 4.04 -0.49
N SER A 29 20.05 3.09 -0.79
CA SER A 29 21.43 3.40 -1.19
C SER A 29 21.54 4.13 -2.54
N ARG A 30 20.44 4.23 -3.29
CA ARG A 30 20.33 4.98 -4.55
C ARG A 30 19.57 6.29 -4.39
N GLY A 31 19.31 6.72 -3.15
CA GLY A 31 18.62 7.98 -2.85
C GLY A 31 17.10 7.91 -2.97
N VAL A 32 16.50 6.71 -2.98
CA VAL A 32 15.04 6.55 -3.01
C VAL A 32 14.50 6.51 -1.58
N VAL A 33 13.52 7.37 -1.27
CA VAL A 33 12.71 7.22 -0.05
C VAL A 33 11.74 6.05 -0.25
N VAL A 34 11.85 5.03 0.60
CA VAL A 34 11.01 3.83 0.56
C VAL A 34 10.07 3.82 1.76
N VAL A 35 8.78 3.67 1.47
CA VAL A 35 7.73 3.48 2.47
C VAL A 35 7.17 2.07 2.30
N THR A 36 7.09 1.32 3.40
CA THR A 36 6.34 0.08 3.47
C THR A 36 5.17 0.29 4.42
N LEU A 37 4.03 -0.35 4.14
CA LEU A 37 2.81 -0.16 4.91
C LEU A 37 2.20 -1.50 5.31
N GLN A 38 1.46 -1.46 6.42
CA GLN A 38 0.61 -2.54 6.88
C GLN A 38 -0.84 -2.20 6.55
N TYR A 39 -1.63 -3.23 6.28
CA TYR A 39 -3.07 -3.13 6.06
C TYR A 39 -3.75 -4.37 6.64
N ARG A 40 -5.05 -4.28 6.95
CA ARG A 40 -5.79 -5.41 7.51
C ARG A 40 -5.88 -6.57 6.52
N LEU A 41 -5.76 -7.78 7.05
CA LEU A 41 -5.75 -9.04 6.32
C LEU A 41 -6.93 -9.93 6.73
N GLY A 42 -7.19 -10.97 5.93
CA GLY A 42 -8.21 -11.97 6.15
C GLY A 42 -9.60 -11.37 6.36
N ALA A 43 -10.38 -11.97 7.24
CA ALA A 43 -11.73 -11.49 7.55
C ALA A 43 -11.73 -10.06 8.10
N LEU A 44 -10.69 -9.64 8.84
CA LEU A 44 -10.61 -8.29 9.40
C LEU A 44 -10.44 -7.20 8.33
N GLY A 45 -9.86 -7.54 7.17
CA GLY A 45 -9.67 -6.62 6.06
C GLY A 45 -10.71 -6.74 4.95
N PHE A 46 -11.29 -7.92 4.75
CA PHE A 46 -12.01 -8.24 3.52
C PHE A 46 -13.35 -8.95 3.73
N PHE A 47 -13.82 -9.11 4.98
CA PHE A 47 -15.14 -9.67 5.23
C PHE A 47 -16.25 -8.73 4.72
N THR A 48 -17.30 -9.33 4.17
CA THR A 48 -18.51 -8.62 3.77
C THR A 48 -19.72 -9.55 3.85
N THR A 49 -20.86 -8.99 4.26
CA THR A 49 -22.18 -9.62 4.18
C THR A 49 -22.89 -9.29 2.86
N PHE A 50 -22.26 -8.49 1.98
CA PHE A 50 -22.88 -7.87 0.81
C PHE A 50 -24.11 -7.01 1.14
N THR A 51 -24.20 -6.55 2.39
CA THR A 51 -25.17 -5.55 2.85
C THR A 51 -24.42 -4.26 3.24
N GLN A 52 -25.15 -3.20 3.59
CA GLN A 52 -24.55 -1.94 4.05
C GLN A 52 -24.07 -1.97 5.52
N GLU A 53 -24.27 -3.08 6.24
CA GLU A 53 -23.93 -3.19 7.66
C GLU A 53 -22.43 -3.21 7.91
N PHE A 54 -21.66 -3.78 6.98
CA PHE A 54 -20.20 -3.87 7.06
C PHE A 54 -19.58 -3.28 5.79
N GLN A 55 -18.71 -2.27 6.00
CA GLN A 55 -17.92 -1.72 4.91
C GLN A 55 -16.99 -2.81 4.35
N PRO A 56 -17.11 -3.19 3.07
CA PRO A 56 -16.20 -4.16 2.46
C PRO A 56 -14.83 -3.52 2.17
N ASN A 57 -13.83 -4.35 1.86
CA ASN A 57 -12.51 -3.91 1.39
C ASN A 57 -11.78 -2.95 2.35
N LEU A 58 -11.99 -3.11 3.65
CA LEU A 58 -11.31 -2.36 4.69
C LEU A 58 -9.78 -2.38 4.55
N GLY A 59 -9.20 -3.52 4.14
CA GLY A 59 -7.78 -3.63 3.84
C GLY A 59 -7.33 -2.74 2.67
N MET A 60 -8.15 -2.58 1.63
CA MET A 60 -7.86 -1.62 0.53
C MET A 60 -8.02 -0.17 1.01
N LEU A 61 -8.99 0.10 1.87
CA LEU A 61 -9.19 1.44 2.44
C LEU A 61 -8.06 1.84 3.39
N ASP A 62 -7.46 0.88 4.10
CA ASP A 62 -6.23 1.10 4.87
C ASP A 62 -5.09 1.55 3.95
N GLN A 63 -4.95 0.91 2.79
CA GLN A 63 -3.94 1.28 1.79
C GLN A 63 -4.21 2.67 1.21
N VAL A 64 -5.47 3.02 0.92
CA VAL A 64 -5.86 4.39 0.51
C VAL A 64 -5.43 5.41 1.57
N LEU A 65 -5.79 5.17 2.83
CA LEU A 65 -5.46 6.08 3.92
C LEU A 65 -3.95 6.22 4.10
N ALA A 66 -3.20 5.11 3.99
CA ALA A 66 -1.74 5.13 4.05
C ALA A 66 -1.13 5.94 2.89
N LEU A 67 -1.67 5.82 1.67
CA LEU A 67 -1.22 6.64 0.54
C LEU A 67 -1.50 8.12 0.78
N GLN A 68 -2.65 8.47 1.38
CA GLN A 68 -3.00 9.86 1.67
C GLN A 68 -2.03 10.45 2.69
N TRP A 69 -1.72 9.67 3.72
CA TRP A 69 -0.70 10.03 4.71
C TRP A 69 0.68 10.20 4.06
N VAL A 70 1.08 9.29 3.15
CA VAL A 70 2.34 9.44 2.41
C VAL A 70 2.32 10.74 1.62
N ASN A 71 1.24 11.06 0.90
CA ASN A 71 1.18 12.29 0.13
C ASN A 71 1.30 13.55 1.01
N SER A 72 0.69 13.56 2.21
CA SER A 72 0.79 14.71 3.12
C SER A 72 2.14 14.82 3.83
N GLU A 73 2.80 13.69 4.13
CA GLU A 73 3.96 13.67 5.02
C GLU A 73 5.31 13.41 4.34
N ILE A 74 5.35 12.86 3.12
CA ILE A 74 6.61 12.33 2.57
C ILE A 74 7.69 13.41 2.36
N SER A 75 7.29 14.68 2.20
CA SER A 75 8.20 15.82 2.13
C SER A 75 9.02 16.00 3.40
N ASN A 76 8.45 15.70 4.58
CA ASN A 76 9.14 15.74 5.88
C ASN A 76 10.27 14.70 5.99
N PHE A 77 10.25 13.67 5.14
CA PHE A 77 11.25 12.60 5.08
C PHE A 77 12.19 12.75 3.87
N GLY A 78 12.16 13.88 3.17
CA GLY A 78 13.01 14.16 2.01
C GLY A 78 12.52 13.52 0.71
N GLY A 79 11.27 13.03 0.65
CA GLY A 79 10.64 12.59 -0.59
C GLY A 79 9.88 13.73 -1.29
N ASP A 80 9.42 13.45 -2.50
CA ASP A 80 8.62 14.37 -3.31
C ASP A 80 7.19 13.81 -3.45
N PRO A 81 6.16 14.49 -2.92
CA PRO A 81 4.77 14.01 -2.97
C PRO A 81 4.23 13.89 -4.40
N ASN A 82 4.80 14.62 -5.38
CA ASN A 82 4.43 14.54 -6.78
C ASN A 82 5.15 13.41 -7.54
N ARG A 83 6.08 12.70 -6.88
CA ARG A 83 6.87 11.61 -7.46
C ARG A 83 6.74 10.33 -6.65
N VAL A 84 5.53 10.05 -6.17
CA VAL A 84 5.21 8.81 -5.47
C VAL A 84 4.94 7.69 -6.49
N THR A 85 5.78 6.66 -6.46
CA THR A 85 5.56 5.41 -7.22
C THR A 85 5.02 4.33 -6.30
N LEU A 86 3.88 3.74 -6.64
CA LEU A 86 3.30 2.59 -5.96
C LEU A 86 3.81 1.29 -6.59
N CYS A 87 4.25 0.33 -5.77
CA CYS A 87 4.78 -0.96 -6.21
C CYS A 87 4.26 -2.09 -5.30
N GLY A 88 4.20 -3.31 -5.82
CA GLY A 88 3.84 -4.48 -5.03
C GLY A 88 4.25 -5.78 -5.73
N GLN A 89 4.26 -6.88 -4.98
CA GLN A 89 4.58 -8.22 -5.46
C GLN A 89 3.46 -9.19 -5.10
N GLY A 90 3.15 -10.17 -5.95
CA GLY A 90 2.04 -11.11 -5.70
C GLY A 90 0.71 -10.36 -5.57
N ASP A 91 -0.02 -10.62 -4.48
CA ASP A 91 -1.30 -9.93 -4.22
C ASP A 91 -1.13 -8.43 -3.94
N GLY A 92 0.04 -7.99 -3.52
CA GLY A 92 0.39 -6.57 -3.44
C GLY A 92 0.41 -5.94 -4.83
N GLY A 93 0.83 -6.68 -5.86
CA GLY A 93 0.74 -6.25 -7.26
C GLY A 93 -0.71 -6.18 -7.74
N CYS A 94 -1.56 -7.13 -7.32
CA CYS A 94 -3.01 -7.07 -7.56
C CYS A 94 -3.63 -5.83 -6.90
N ALA A 95 -3.21 -5.49 -5.68
CA ALA A 95 -3.65 -4.29 -4.99
C ALA A 95 -3.21 -3.01 -5.71
N VAL A 96 -1.97 -2.94 -6.20
CA VAL A 96 -1.52 -1.82 -7.06
C VAL A 96 -2.41 -1.68 -8.29
N SER A 97 -2.72 -2.79 -8.97
CA SER A 97 -3.63 -2.78 -10.14
C SER A 97 -5.04 -2.29 -9.76
N ALA A 98 -5.57 -2.70 -8.61
CA ALA A 98 -6.85 -2.19 -8.13
C ALA A 98 -6.82 -0.68 -7.85
N HIS A 99 -5.72 -0.16 -7.30
CA HIS A 99 -5.55 1.27 -7.05
C HIS A 99 -5.48 2.09 -8.35
N THR A 100 -4.87 1.59 -9.42
CA THR A 100 -4.84 2.31 -10.70
C THR A 100 -6.22 2.40 -11.36
N LEU A 101 -7.15 1.51 -11.00
CA LEU A 101 -8.53 1.51 -11.50
C LEU A 101 -9.52 2.23 -10.57
N SER A 102 -9.19 2.40 -9.30
CA SER A 102 -10.09 2.94 -8.28
C SER A 102 -10.17 4.47 -8.36
N PRO A 103 -11.36 5.07 -8.54
CA PRO A 103 -11.51 6.53 -8.51
C PRO A 103 -11.06 7.16 -7.19
N ILE A 104 -11.20 6.42 -6.08
CA ILE A 104 -10.80 6.87 -4.73
C ILE A 104 -9.29 7.09 -4.65
N SER A 105 -8.51 6.31 -5.42
CA SER A 105 -7.04 6.39 -5.43
C SER A 105 -6.51 7.30 -6.54
N GLN A 106 -7.26 7.46 -7.65
CA GLN A 106 -6.88 8.36 -8.75
C GLN A 106 -7.00 9.84 -8.39
N SER A 107 -7.95 10.22 -7.53
CA SER A 107 -8.11 11.60 -7.04
C SER A 107 -6.92 12.12 -6.21
N MET A 108 -5.89 11.30 -6.03
CA MET A 108 -4.65 11.65 -5.35
C MET A 108 -3.51 12.04 -6.31
N SER A 109 -3.77 12.00 -7.62
CA SER A 109 -2.81 12.36 -8.69
C SER A 109 -3.17 13.65 -9.43
N GLU A 110 -4.25 14.32 -9.03
CA GLU A 110 -4.66 15.67 -9.48
C GLU A 110 -4.26 16.72 -8.44
#